data_AF-S3CY37-F1
#
_entry.id   AF-S3CY37-F1
#
_cell.length_a   1.000
_cell.length_b   1.000
_cell.length_c   1.000
_cell.angle_alpha   90.00
_cell.angle_beta   90.00
_cell.angle_gamma   90.00
#
_symmetry.space_group_name_H-M   'P 1'
#
loop_
_entity.id
_entity.type
_entity.pdbx_description
1 polymer ?
#
loop_
_entity_poly.entity_id
_entity_poly.type
_entity_poly.pdbx_seq_one_letter_code
_entity_poly.pdbx_strand_id
1 'polypeptide(L)'
;MECPAEDFQHPEKSYKKPLFWARDGAFPTSQTDKWAHIKDHEIGAPGSKPHELCWICGWTNYQQYFSTYVSRVKVFHNRDNTALWNLGPKLILKDAPNDGYSPGNDYITQKFLRAQPNLKNIPLVKKMELLSEPTDKTQFVVMSRAEGKPLGDLWFGLSQDQKDHVRDQLVAFLRELRQFTASGAQTVDGGPLDDLLVANCSVVKPKCLKIGFNNDEWFENFSTEVKLGIALQLKTKDPEKIDARFQELKSNFPKSEPYVLTHGDLTFGNIMVKEDDLTITAIIDWEYAGYYPWWAERWLCLKQNRDGSHELTESVFEVLHQPSGDLDTFREQAHRKILPVTDAWDHCTKQHPGYRNKWFRSEFSESEPYAGTFRLCQMGGLTEKREHVLNTDALDRVTSKDPKSHRLYL
;
A
#
# COMPACT_ATOMS: atom_id res chain seq x y z
N MET A 1 -8.08 -14.42 -0.18
CA MET A 1 -7.59 -15.70 0.37
C MET A 1 -8.41 -16.09 1.58
N GLU A 2 -9.25 -17.11 1.45
CA GLU A 2 -10.08 -17.62 2.54
C GLU A 2 -9.21 -18.35 3.57
N CYS A 3 -9.43 -18.08 4.86
CA CYS A 3 -8.95 -18.93 5.94
C CYS A 3 -10.08 -19.92 6.25
N PRO A 4 -9.98 -21.21 5.86
CA PRO A 4 -11.03 -22.17 6.14
C PRO A 4 -11.32 -22.23 7.64
N ALA A 5 -12.58 -22.44 8.00
CA ALA A 5 -12.95 -22.67 9.39
C ALA A 5 -12.20 -23.91 9.91
N GLU A 6 -11.75 -23.86 11.15
CA GLU A 6 -11.06 -24.98 11.79
C GLU A 6 -12.04 -26.16 11.94
N ASP A 7 -11.67 -27.32 11.39
CA ASP A 7 -12.34 -28.59 11.64
C ASP A 7 -11.44 -29.44 12.55
N PHE A 8 -11.66 -29.34 13.87
CA PHE A 8 -10.86 -30.07 14.86
C PHE A 8 -11.00 -31.59 14.76
N GLN A 9 -12.08 -32.07 14.14
CA GLN A 9 -12.30 -33.50 13.92
C GLN A 9 -11.56 -33.98 12.67
N HIS A 10 -11.28 -33.07 11.74
CA HIS A 10 -10.60 -33.36 10.48
C HIS A 10 -9.51 -32.32 10.17
N PRO A 11 -8.40 -32.33 10.93
CA PRO A 11 -7.31 -31.39 10.73
C PRO A 11 -6.77 -31.43 9.28
N GLU A 12 -6.85 -32.56 8.59
CA GLU A 12 -6.45 -32.71 7.19
C GLU A 12 -7.20 -31.79 6.23
N LYS A 13 -8.39 -31.30 6.59
CA LYS A 13 -9.15 -30.32 5.81
C LYS A 13 -8.64 -28.89 5.99
N SER A 14 -7.92 -28.60 7.08
CA SER A 14 -7.45 -27.26 7.44
C SER A 14 -5.98 -27.00 7.08
N TYR A 15 -5.22 -28.01 6.62
CA TYR A 15 -3.78 -27.89 6.35
C TYR A 15 -3.39 -28.35 4.93
N LYS A 16 -2.48 -27.60 4.29
CA LYS A 16 -2.05 -27.84 2.90
C LYS A 16 -1.19 -29.09 2.71
N LYS A 17 -0.51 -29.56 3.76
CA LYS A 17 0.29 -30.79 3.71
C LYS A 17 -0.59 -31.98 4.09
N PRO A 18 -0.45 -33.12 3.39
CA PRO A 18 -1.22 -34.32 3.70
C PRO A 18 -0.88 -34.78 5.12
N LEU A 19 -1.91 -34.91 5.96
CA LEU A 19 -1.83 -35.61 7.23
C LEU A 19 -2.16 -37.10 6.98
N PHE A 20 -1.52 -37.98 7.74
CA PHE A 20 -1.78 -39.42 7.68
C PHE A 20 -2.67 -39.81 8.85
N TRP A 21 -3.83 -40.36 8.55
CA TRP A 21 -4.73 -40.90 9.57
C TRP A 21 -4.24 -42.27 10.03
N ALA A 22 -3.83 -42.36 11.30
CA ALA A 22 -3.44 -43.61 11.94
C ALA A 22 -4.59 -44.09 12.85
N ARG A 23 -5.48 -44.92 12.31
CA ARG A 23 -6.57 -45.52 13.09
C ARG A 23 -5.97 -46.38 14.21
N ASP A 24 -6.42 -46.14 15.44
CA ASP A 24 -5.96 -46.83 16.65
C ASP A 24 -4.44 -46.71 16.91
N GLY A 25 -3.79 -45.66 16.38
CA GLY A 25 -2.36 -45.42 16.53
C GLY A 25 -1.47 -46.31 15.65
N ALA A 26 -2.05 -47.14 14.79
CA ALA A 26 -1.30 -48.00 13.88
C ALA A 26 -0.71 -47.16 12.73
N PHE A 27 0.62 -47.09 12.66
CA PHE A 27 1.32 -46.43 11.55
C PHE A 27 1.06 -47.17 10.24
N PRO A 28 0.71 -46.48 9.14
CA PRO A 28 0.54 -47.12 7.84
C PRO A 28 1.81 -47.84 7.40
N THR A 29 1.68 -49.06 6.89
CA THR A 29 2.80 -49.88 6.37
C THR A 29 3.60 -49.18 5.27
N SER A 30 2.95 -48.31 4.50
CA SER A 30 3.57 -47.50 3.44
C SER A 30 4.47 -46.37 3.94
N GLN A 31 4.46 -46.07 5.25
CA GLN A 31 5.28 -45.03 5.87
C GLN A 31 6.34 -45.60 6.82
N THR A 32 6.30 -46.90 7.12
CA THR A 32 7.13 -47.54 8.14
C THR A 32 8.62 -47.46 7.81
N ASP A 33 8.99 -47.63 6.54
CA ASP A 33 10.39 -47.52 6.09
C ASP A 33 10.93 -46.09 6.28
N LYS A 34 10.11 -45.06 6.06
CA LYS A 34 10.51 -43.66 6.26
C LYS A 34 10.65 -43.32 7.75
N TRP A 35 9.81 -43.90 8.60
CA TRP A 35 9.85 -43.68 10.03
C TRP A 35 11.04 -44.38 10.70
N ALA A 36 11.44 -45.56 10.21
CA ALA A 36 12.60 -46.31 10.71
C ALA A 36 13.93 -45.54 10.60
N HIS A 37 14.02 -44.52 9.74
CA HIS A 37 15.19 -43.66 9.59
C HIS A 37 15.22 -42.47 10.57
N ILE A 38 14.11 -42.18 11.25
CA ILE A 38 14.04 -41.09 12.21
C ILE A 38 14.68 -41.58 13.52
N LYS A 39 15.81 -40.99 13.90
CA LYS A 39 16.48 -41.26 15.17
C LYS A 39 15.74 -40.56 16.33
N ASP A 40 14.48 -40.95 16.56
CA ASP A 40 13.62 -40.35 17.60
C ASP A 40 14.20 -40.49 19.02
N HIS A 41 15.05 -41.50 19.25
CA HIS A 41 15.64 -41.80 20.56
C HIS A 41 16.56 -40.69 21.12
N GLU A 42 17.02 -39.76 20.29
CA GLU A 42 17.87 -38.65 20.75
C GLU A 42 17.07 -37.39 21.07
N ILE A 43 15.81 -37.23 20.62
CA ILE A 43 15.06 -35.98 20.78
C ILE A 43 14.20 -36.09 22.04
N GLY A 44 14.59 -35.41 23.11
CA GLY A 44 13.89 -35.46 24.41
C GLY A 44 14.59 -36.31 25.48
N ALA A 45 15.66 -37.02 25.13
CA ALA A 45 16.55 -37.64 26.11
C ALA A 45 17.28 -36.57 26.95
N PRO A 46 17.64 -36.85 28.22
CA PRO A 46 18.45 -35.94 29.03
C PRO A 46 19.75 -35.56 28.30
N GLY A 47 19.95 -34.26 28.06
CA GLY A 47 21.13 -33.73 27.36
C GLY A 47 20.97 -33.49 25.85
N SER A 48 19.83 -33.86 25.26
CA SER A 48 19.52 -33.54 23.86
C SER A 48 19.22 -32.06 23.65
N LYS A 49 19.66 -31.50 22.51
CA LYS A 49 19.35 -30.12 22.11
C LYS A 49 18.42 -30.13 20.90
N PRO A 50 17.20 -29.58 21.01
CA PRO A 50 16.33 -29.37 19.86
C PRO A 50 17.03 -28.50 18.80
N HIS A 51 16.81 -28.81 17.53
CA HIS A 51 17.26 -27.95 16.43
C HIS A 51 16.09 -27.16 15.85
N GLU A 52 16.39 -25.94 15.42
CA GLU A 52 15.40 -25.02 14.87
C GLU A 52 14.93 -25.45 13.47
N LEU A 53 13.62 -25.47 13.27
CA LEU A 53 12.94 -25.73 12.00
C LEU A 53 12.39 -24.43 11.37
N CYS A 54 12.12 -23.39 12.17
CA CYS A 54 11.62 -22.11 11.71
C CYS A 54 12.30 -20.95 12.45
N TRP A 55 13.18 -20.23 11.76
CA TRP A 55 13.91 -19.08 12.30
C TRP A 55 13.05 -17.83 12.55
N ILE A 56 11.81 -17.80 12.03
CA ILE A 56 10.89 -16.68 12.27
C ILE A 56 10.27 -16.73 13.67
N CYS A 57 9.90 -17.93 14.14
CA CYS A 57 9.22 -18.10 15.42
C CYS A 57 9.97 -19.01 16.41
N GLY A 58 11.14 -19.52 16.05
CA GLY A 58 11.93 -20.45 16.87
C GLY A 58 11.30 -21.83 16.99
N TRP A 59 10.42 -22.24 16.05
CA TRP A 59 9.82 -23.57 16.06
C TRP A 59 10.93 -24.61 15.90
N THR A 60 10.98 -25.62 16.76
CA THR A 60 12.01 -26.67 16.75
C THR A 60 11.40 -28.03 16.46
N ASN A 61 12.26 -29.00 16.19
CA ASN A 61 11.86 -30.39 16.08
C ASN A 61 11.16 -30.90 17.36
N TYR A 62 11.53 -30.42 18.56
CA TYR A 62 10.85 -30.82 19.79
C TYR A 62 9.35 -30.45 19.77
N GLN A 63 8.99 -29.22 19.41
CA GLN A 63 7.57 -28.87 19.27
C GLN A 63 6.89 -29.68 18.16
N GLN A 64 7.61 -29.99 17.07
CA GLN A 64 7.07 -30.79 15.96
C GLN A 64 6.73 -32.23 16.35
N TYR A 65 7.48 -32.85 17.26
CA TYR A 65 7.27 -34.23 17.70
C TYR A 65 6.34 -34.36 18.90
N PHE A 66 6.47 -33.45 19.87
CA PHE A 66 5.82 -33.60 21.19
C PHE A 66 4.63 -32.67 21.41
N SER A 67 4.28 -31.84 20.43
CA SER A 67 3.09 -30.99 20.49
C SER A 67 2.02 -31.47 19.51
N THR A 68 0.77 -31.41 19.95
CA THR A 68 -0.41 -31.52 19.07
C THR A 68 -0.89 -30.14 18.58
N TYR A 69 -0.23 -29.07 19.04
CA TYR A 69 -0.55 -27.72 18.62
C TYR A 69 -0.01 -27.45 17.21
N VAL A 70 -0.85 -26.83 16.39
CA VAL A 70 -0.46 -26.23 15.11
C VAL A 70 -0.86 -24.77 15.13
N SER A 71 -0.03 -23.90 14.54
CA SER A 71 -0.31 -22.46 14.55
C SER A 71 -1.63 -22.16 13.83
N ARG A 72 -2.52 -21.49 14.57
CA ARG A 72 -3.80 -20.96 14.10
C ARG A 72 -3.68 -19.52 13.62
N VAL A 73 -2.56 -18.89 13.96
CA VAL A 73 -2.16 -17.57 13.49
C VAL A 73 -1.17 -17.74 12.35
N LYS A 74 -1.50 -17.22 11.18
CA LYS A 74 -0.70 -17.45 9.96
C LYS A 74 -0.62 -16.19 9.14
N VAL A 75 0.59 -15.83 8.71
CA VAL A 75 0.76 -14.82 7.66
C VAL A 75 0.08 -15.34 6.39
N PHE A 76 -0.86 -14.57 5.86
CA PHE A 76 -1.50 -14.89 4.58
C PHE A 76 -1.15 -13.87 3.49
N HIS A 77 -0.65 -12.70 3.89
CA HIS A 77 -0.17 -11.67 2.99
C HIS A 77 0.96 -10.89 3.66
N ASN A 78 1.97 -10.51 2.90
CA ASN A 78 3.02 -9.62 3.34
C ASN A 78 3.47 -8.71 2.19
N ARG A 79 3.88 -7.50 2.53
CA ARG A 79 4.48 -6.54 1.61
C ARG A 79 5.48 -5.70 2.38
N ASP A 80 6.67 -5.55 1.83
CA ASP A 80 7.77 -4.84 2.51
C ASP A 80 8.02 -5.41 3.92
N ASN A 81 7.98 -4.58 4.98
CA ASN A 81 8.08 -5.05 6.37
C ASN A 81 6.72 -5.06 7.11
N THR A 82 5.63 -5.25 6.38
CA THR A 82 4.26 -5.32 6.90
C THR A 82 3.70 -6.72 6.63
N ALA A 83 3.07 -7.33 7.63
CA ALA A 83 2.39 -8.61 7.48
C ALA A 83 0.92 -8.56 7.93
N LEU A 84 0.07 -9.28 7.20
CA LEU A 84 -1.30 -9.57 7.59
C LEU A 84 -1.40 -11.02 8.03
N TRP A 85 -1.88 -11.19 9.26
CA TRP A 85 -2.03 -12.48 9.92
C TRP A 85 -3.50 -12.84 10.05
N ASN A 86 -3.84 -14.09 9.75
CA ASN A 86 -5.13 -14.65 10.10
C ASN A 86 -5.20 -14.82 11.62
N LEU A 87 -6.25 -14.30 12.25
CA LEU A 87 -6.63 -14.61 13.62
C LEU A 87 -7.96 -15.37 13.59
N GLY A 88 -7.91 -16.59 13.07
CA GLY A 88 -9.10 -17.36 12.70
C GLY A 88 -9.82 -16.81 11.46
N PRO A 89 -11.08 -17.22 11.21
CA PRO A 89 -11.79 -16.86 9.98
C PRO A 89 -12.25 -15.40 9.94
N LYS A 90 -12.48 -14.78 11.11
CA LYS A 90 -13.16 -13.48 11.23
C LYS A 90 -12.24 -12.29 11.49
N LEU A 91 -11.03 -12.50 11.98
CA LEU A 91 -10.13 -11.43 12.38
C LEU A 91 -8.82 -11.49 11.61
N ILE A 92 -8.23 -10.32 11.42
CA ILE A 92 -6.93 -10.10 10.81
C ILE A 92 -6.12 -9.24 11.78
N LEU A 93 -4.84 -9.56 11.95
CA LEU A 93 -3.86 -8.69 12.60
C LEU A 93 -2.93 -8.13 11.53
N LYS A 94 -2.81 -6.80 11.46
CA LYS A 94 -1.77 -6.11 10.71
C LYS A 94 -0.61 -5.81 11.66
N ASP A 95 0.57 -6.34 11.34
CA ASP A 95 1.83 -5.85 11.90
C ASP A 95 2.52 -4.93 10.89
N ALA A 96 3.12 -3.85 11.38
CA ALA A 96 3.92 -2.94 10.56
C ALA A 96 4.91 -2.18 11.45
N PRO A 97 6.01 -1.64 10.90
CA PRO A 97 6.85 -0.70 11.64
C PRO A 97 6.06 0.56 11.98
N ASN A 98 6.30 1.11 13.16
CA ASN A 98 5.74 2.40 13.56
C ASN A 98 6.73 3.52 13.24
N ASP A 99 6.70 4.01 12.00
CA ASP A 99 7.56 5.10 11.50
C ASP A 99 7.08 6.50 11.92
N GLY A 100 6.58 6.65 13.14
CA GLY A 100 6.04 7.94 13.64
C GLY A 100 4.64 8.29 13.10
N TYR A 101 3.95 7.31 12.52
CA TYR A 101 2.61 7.47 11.94
C TYR A 101 1.51 6.90 12.83
N SER A 102 1.82 6.29 13.97
CA SER A 102 0.82 5.83 14.93
C SER A 102 -0.04 7.00 15.42
N PRO A 103 -1.38 6.87 15.48
CA PRO A 103 -2.18 5.64 15.41
C PRO A 103 -2.46 5.05 14.00
N GLY A 104 -1.95 5.66 12.94
CA GLY A 104 -2.08 5.21 11.56
C GLY A 104 -3.30 5.78 10.86
N ASN A 105 -3.12 6.24 9.62
CA ASN A 105 -4.18 6.93 8.88
C ASN A 105 -5.39 6.03 8.60
N ASP A 106 -5.17 4.75 8.27
CA ASP A 106 -6.27 3.78 8.06
C ASP A 106 -7.18 3.67 9.31
N TYR A 107 -6.56 3.53 10.50
CA TYR A 107 -7.28 3.46 11.76
C TYR A 107 -8.02 4.77 12.08
N ILE A 108 -7.35 5.92 11.93
CA ILE A 108 -7.93 7.22 12.26
C ILE A 108 -9.07 7.60 11.34
N THR A 109 -8.94 7.36 10.04
CA THR A 109 -10.02 7.59 9.08
C THR A 109 -11.24 6.73 9.38
N GLN A 110 -11.05 5.43 9.65
CA GLN A 110 -12.18 4.57 10.01
C GLN A 110 -12.81 4.96 11.36
N LYS A 111 -12.00 5.37 12.34
CA LYS A 111 -12.49 5.88 13.62
C LYS A 111 -13.34 7.15 13.43
N PHE A 112 -12.85 8.09 12.61
CA PHE A 112 -13.57 9.32 12.25
C PHE A 112 -14.91 9.00 11.57
N LEU A 113 -14.89 8.13 10.55
CA LEU A 113 -16.09 7.77 9.78
C LEU A 113 -17.13 7.10 10.69
N ARG A 114 -16.74 6.13 11.53
CA ARG A 114 -17.68 5.49 12.48
C ARG A 114 -18.33 6.45 13.48
N ALA A 115 -17.67 7.57 13.80
CA ALA A 115 -18.21 8.57 14.70
C ALA A 115 -19.28 9.47 14.03
N GLN A 116 -19.45 9.38 12.71
CA GLN A 116 -20.41 10.20 11.98
C GLN A 116 -21.83 9.64 12.12
N PRO A 117 -22.82 10.45 12.54
CA PRO A 117 -24.15 9.96 12.94
C PRO A 117 -25.03 9.47 11.77
N ASN A 118 -24.71 9.82 10.54
CA ASN A 118 -25.58 9.63 9.37
C ASN A 118 -24.95 8.81 8.24
N LEU A 119 -23.91 8.01 8.51
CA LEU A 119 -23.32 7.16 7.48
C LEU A 119 -24.27 6.05 7.04
N LYS A 120 -24.53 5.97 5.73
CA LYS A 120 -25.44 5.00 5.11
C LYS A 120 -24.74 4.06 4.13
N ASN A 121 -23.90 4.60 3.25
CA ASN A 121 -23.35 3.89 2.10
C ASN A 121 -21.85 3.64 2.21
N ILE A 122 -21.16 4.19 3.21
CA ILE A 122 -19.72 3.95 3.41
C ILE A 122 -19.51 2.58 4.06
N PRO A 123 -19.06 1.55 3.31
CA PRO A 123 -18.96 0.23 3.84
C PRO A 123 -17.59 0.07 4.51
N LEU A 124 -17.58 -0.03 5.84
CA LEU A 124 -16.36 -0.23 6.63
C LEU A 124 -16.29 -1.68 7.12
N VAL A 125 -15.09 -2.15 7.47
CA VAL A 125 -14.96 -3.44 8.19
C VAL A 125 -15.79 -3.39 9.50
N LYS A 126 -16.18 -4.53 10.07
CA LYS A 126 -17.05 -4.51 11.26
C LYS A 126 -16.37 -3.93 12.51
N LYS A 127 -15.08 -4.20 12.68
CA LYS A 127 -14.28 -3.81 13.84
C LYS A 127 -12.87 -3.44 13.42
N MET A 128 -12.25 -2.47 14.10
CA MET A 128 -10.84 -2.16 14.01
C MET A 128 -10.34 -1.58 15.35
N GLU A 129 -9.26 -2.13 15.89
CA GLU A 129 -8.66 -1.74 17.15
C GLU A 129 -7.13 -1.66 17.01
N LEU A 130 -6.58 -0.52 17.42
CA LEU A 130 -5.15 -0.33 17.60
C LEU A 130 -4.74 -0.96 18.95
N LEU A 131 -3.73 -1.82 18.93
CA LEU A 131 -3.22 -2.50 20.13
C LEU A 131 -1.89 -1.92 20.64
N SER A 132 -1.15 -1.24 19.77
CA SER A 132 0.15 -0.65 20.07
C SER A 132 0.02 0.80 20.54
N GLU A 133 0.90 1.21 21.45
CA GLU A 133 1.01 2.60 21.88
C GLU A 133 1.75 3.46 20.83
N PRO A 134 1.57 4.80 20.84
CA PRO A 134 2.25 5.67 19.88
C PRO A 134 3.78 5.58 19.88
N THR A 135 4.39 5.23 21.02
CA THR A 135 5.84 5.12 21.20
C THR A 135 6.41 3.72 20.88
N ASP A 136 5.56 2.73 20.64
CA ASP A 136 6.01 1.39 20.29
C ASP A 136 6.70 1.40 18.92
N LYS A 137 7.73 0.57 18.72
CA LYS A 137 8.44 0.49 17.44
C LYS A 137 7.65 -0.26 16.36
N THR A 138 6.64 -1.02 16.77
CA THR A 138 5.79 -1.82 15.91
C THR A 138 4.35 -1.42 16.15
N GLN A 139 3.62 -1.18 15.07
CA GLN A 139 2.20 -0.95 15.11
C GLN A 139 1.46 -2.28 14.95
N PHE A 140 0.50 -2.53 15.83
CA PHE A 140 -0.40 -3.67 15.74
C PHE A 140 -1.85 -3.21 15.65
N VAL A 141 -2.54 -3.59 14.57
CA VAL A 141 -3.96 -3.31 14.39
C VAL A 141 -4.72 -4.61 14.17
N VAL A 142 -5.70 -4.88 15.03
CA VAL A 142 -6.64 -5.99 14.83
C VAL A 142 -7.91 -5.47 14.18
N MET A 143 -8.35 -6.14 13.12
CA MET A 143 -9.53 -5.75 12.36
C MET A 143 -10.38 -6.95 11.95
N SER A 144 -11.67 -6.73 11.70
CA SER A 144 -12.52 -7.74 11.09
C SER A 144 -12.11 -7.99 9.65
N ARG A 145 -12.16 -9.26 9.24
CA ARG A 145 -12.10 -9.64 7.83
C ARG A 145 -13.34 -9.08 7.12
N ALA A 146 -13.13 -8.35 6.03
CA ALA A 146 -14.20 -7.95 5.14
C ALA A 146 -14.87 -9.20 4.52
N GLU A 147 -16.20 -9.18 4.44
CA GLU A 147 -16.95 -10.29 3.84
C GLU A 147 -16.81 -10.28 2.31
N GLY A 148 -16.80 -11.45 1.67
CA GLY A 148 -16.72 -11.55 0.22
C GLY A 148 -15.28 -11.57 -0.34
N LYS A 149 -15.15 -11.26 -1.63
CA LYS A 149 -13.89 -11.32 -2.40
C LYS A 149 -13.50 -9.92 -2.88
N PRO A 150 -12.20 -9.66 -3.11
CA PRO A 150 -11.77 -8.47 -3.84
C PRO A 150 -12.47 -8.41 -5.20
N LEU A 151 -12.95 -7.23 -5.60
CA LEU A 151 -13.72 -7.05 -6.83
C LEU A 151 -12.96 -7.54 -8.07
N GLY A 152 -11.64 -7.40 -8.08
CA GLY A 152 -10.78 -7.79 -9.20
C GLY A 152 -10.83 -9.29 -9.51
N ASP A 153 -11.16 -10.14 -8.52
CA ASP A 153 -11.32 -11.58 -8.71
C ASP A 153 -12.56 -11.91 -9.57
N LEU A 154 -13.55 -11.01 -9.60
CA LEU A 154 -14.84 -11.22 -10.28
C LEU A 154 -15.02 -10.33 -11.51
N TRP A 155 -14.43 -9.12 -11.49
CA TRP A 155 -14.73 -8.01 -12.41
C TRP A 155 -14.74 -8.40 -13.90
N PHE A 156 -13.73 -9.15 -14.34
CA PHE A 156 -13.54 -9.49 -15.75
C PHE A 156 -14.57 -10.51 -16.28
N GLY A 157 -15.30 -11.18 -15.39
CA GLY A 157 -16.40 -12.08 -15.74
C GLY A 157 -17.79 -11.45 -15.65
N LEU A 158 -17.90 -10.20 -15.18
CA LEU A 158 -19.19 -9.55 -14.95
C LEU A 158 -19.86 -9.07 -16.25
N SER A 159 -21.19 -9.16 -16.30
CA SER A 159 -21.99 -8.50 -17.34
C SER A 159 -21.97 -6.97 -17.17
N GLN A 160 -22.41 -6.23 -18.19
CA GLN A 160 -22.48 -4.77 -18.10
C GLN A 160 -23.44 -4.31 -16.98
N ASP A 161 -24.62 -4.94 -16.85
CA ASP A 161 -25.58 -4.60 -15.79
C ASP A 161 -24.99 -4.82 -14.38
N GLN A 162 -24.17 -5.86 -14.22
CA GLN A 162 -23.46 -6.14 -12.97
C GLN A 162 -22.37 -5.11 -12.68
N LYS A 163 -21.61 -4.70 -13.69
CA LYS A 163 -20.61 -3.63 -13.57
C LYS A 163 -21.27 -2.30 -13.21
N ASP A 164 -22.40 -1.99 -13.85
CA ASP A 164 -23.22 -0.80 -13.57
C ASP A 164 -23.77 -0.83 -12.14
N HIS A 165 -24.23 -1.99 -11.67
CA HIS A 165 -24.68 -2.15 -10.29
C HIS A 165 -23.57 -1.85 -9.26
N VAL A 166 -22.34 -2.31 -9.50
CA VAL A 166 -21.18 -2.00 -8.64
C VAL A 166 -20.78 -0.53 -8.73
N ARG A 167 -20.79 0.06 -9.94
CA ARG A 167 -20.55 1.49 -10.17
C ARG A 167 -21.50 2.34 -9.35
N ASP A 168 -22.79 2.05 -9.39
CA ASP A 168 -23.81 2.87 -8.74
C ASP A 168 -23.66 2.86 -7.21
N GLN A 169 -23.29 1.71 -6.63
CA GLN A 169 -22.92 1.61 -5.21
C GLN A 169 -21.70 2.47 -4.88
N LEU A 170 -20.65 2.43 -5.72
CA LEU A 170 -19.44 3.22 -5.50
C LEU A 170 -19.68 4.72 -5.67
N VAL A 171 -20.56 5.12 -6.59
CA VAL A 171 -21.01 6.51 -6.75
C VAL A 171 -21.74 6.98 -5.48
N ALA A 172 -22.64 6.18 -4.91
CA ALA A 172 -23.34 6.52 -3.67
C ALA A 172 -22.35 6.69 -2.50
N PHE A 173 -21.39 5.76 -2.38
CA PHE A 173 -20.29 5.84 -1.43
C PHE A 173 -19.49 7.14 -1.57
N LEU A 174 -18.98 7.46 -2.77
CA LEU A 174 -18.14 8.64 -2.98
C LEU A 174 -18.93 9.94 -2.82
N ARG A 175 -20.21 9.99 -3.19
CA ARG A 175 -21.07 11.15 -2.94
C ARG A 175 -21.19 11.45 -1.46
N GLU A 176 -21.36 10.41 -0.64
CA GLU A 176 -21.43 10.57 0.81
C GLU A 176 -20.07 10.94 1.41
N LEU A 177 -18.99 10.26 0.99
CA LEU A 177 -17.63 10.57 1.45
C LEU A 177 -17.25 12.02 1.18
N ARG A 178 -17.60 12.56 0.01
CA ARG A 178 -17.26 13.92 -0.39
C ARG A 178 -18.10 15.01 0.27
N GLN A 179 -19.09 14.65 1.10
CA GLN A 179 -19.77 15.62 1.96
C GLN A 179 -18.86 16.12 3.09
N PHE A 180 -17.85 15.33 3.46
CA PHE A 180 -16.82 15.75 4.39
C PHE A 180 -15.82 16.64 3.65
N THR A 181 -15.74 17.91 4.04
CA THR A 181 -14.84 18.89 3.45
C THR A 181 -13.93 19.51 4.50
N ALA A 182 -12.82 20.08 4.03
CA ALA A 182 -11.90 20.86 4.84
C ALA A 182 -11.51 22.17 4.13
N SER A 183 -10.89 23.08 4.88
CA SER A 183 -10.34 24.33 4.33
C SER A 183 -9.06 24.12 3.52
N GLY A 184 -8.37 23.00 3.71
CA GLY A 184 -7.10 22.69 3.09
C GLY A 184 -6.80 21.20 3.07
N ALA A 185 -5.65 20.85 2.47
CA ALA A 185 -5.19 19.47 2.39
C ALA A 185 -4.65 18.98 3.74
N GLN A 186 -5.26 17.93 4.28
CA GLN A 186 -4.88 17.35 5.59
C GLN A 186 -5.51 15.96 5.81
N THR A 187 -4.98 15.17 6.74
CA THR A 187 -5.64 13.96 7.25
C THR A 187 -6.88 14.34 8.06
N VAL A 188 -7.73 13.37 8.42
CA VAL A 188 -8.99 13.66 9.16
C VAL A 188 -8.78 14.20 10.58
N ASP A 189 -7.57 14.03 11.13
CA ASP A 189 -7.12 14.59 12.40
C ASP A 189 -6.22 15.84 12.24
N GLY A 190 -6.10 16.38 11.02
CA GLY A 190 -5.40 17.65 10.75
C GLY A 190 -3.88 17.53 10.48
N GLY A 191 -3.36 16.32 10.31
CA GLY A 191 -1.97 16.06 9.95
C GLY A 191 -1.67 16.27 8.45
N PRO A 192 -0.38 16.35 8.07
CA PRO A 192 0.03 16.54 6.68
C PRO A 192 -0.13 15.26 5.84
N LEU A 193 -0.48 15.43 4.56
CA LEU A 193 -0.59 14.32 3.60
C LEU A 193 0.72 14.10 2.85
N ASP A 194 1.07 12.84 2.59
CA ASP A 194 2.15 12.49 1.68
C ASP A 194 1.80 12.93 0.25
N ASP A 195 2.75 13.53 -0.49
CA ASP A 195 2.49 13.94 -1.87
C ASP A 195 2.64 12.78 -2.85
N LEU A 196 1.50 12.16 -3.14
CA LEU A 196 1.35 11.10 -4.12
C LEU A 196 0.89 11.59 -5.50
N LEU A 197 0.60 12.89 -5.62
CA LEU A 197 -0.04 13.49 -6.80
C LEU A 197 0.99 14.11 -7.73
N VAL A 198 1.94 14.86 -7.18
CA VAL A 198 3.02 15.54 -7.90
C VAL A 198 4.37 15.01 -7.45
N ALA A 199 4.70 15.17 -6.17
CA ALA A 199 6.04 14.90 -5.64
C ALA A 199 6.29 13.45 -5.20
N ASN A 200 5.78 12.48 -5.97
CA ASN A 200 5.87 11.06 -5.61
C ASN A 200 7.25 10.46 -5.91
N CYS A 201 8.17 10.53 -4.94
CA CYS A 201 9.42 9.78 -5.01
C CYS A 201 9.17 8.26 -4.96
N SER A 202 10.03 7.49 -5.63
CA SER A 202 10.05 6.01 -5.58
C SER A 202 10.56 5.46 -4.23
N VAL A 203 10.14 6.09 -3.13
CA VAL A 203 10.34 5.63 -1.77
C VAL A 203 9.04 5.02 -1.24
N VAL A 204 9.16 4.00 -0.39
CA VAL A 204 8.04 3.29 0.25
C VAL A 204 7.33 4.23 1.23
N LYS A 205 7.88 4.44 2.44
CA LYS A 205 7.40 5.39 3.46
C LYS A 205 8.55 5.80 4.40
N PRO A 206 8.53 6.99 5.03
CA PRO A 206 7.70 8.15 4.66
C PRO A 206 7.99 8.63 3.22
N LYS A 207 7.05 9.34 2.58
CA LYS A 207 7.35 10.06 1.33
C LYS A 207 8.21 11.29 1.61
N CYS A 208 9.02 11.70 0.62
CA CYS A 208 9.99 12.78 0.80
C CYS A 208 9.31 14.14 1.01
N LEU A 209 8.21 14.40 0.30
CA LEU A 209 7.49 15.67 0.36
C LEU A 209 6.02 15.46 0.73
N LYS A 210 5.44 16.50 1.30
CA LYS A 210 4.05 16.58 1.73
C LYS A 210 3.26 17.52 0.84
N ILE A 211 1.97 17.29 0.74
CA ILE A 211 1.04 18.25 0.15
C ILE A 211 0.95 19.45 1.09
N GLY A 212 1.05 20.67 0.55
CA GLY A 212 0.86 21.89 1.32
C GLY A 212 -0.63 22.14 1.60
N PHE A 213 -0.95 22.91 2.64
CA PHE A 213 -2.34 23.09 3.08
C PHE A 213 -3.22 23.72 1.98
N ASN A 214 -2.63 24.57 1.14
CA ASN A 214 -3.23 25.21 -0.02
C ASN A 214 -2.29 25.13 -1.24
N ASN A 215 -2.75 25.61 -2.41
CA ASN A 215 -1.97 25.60 -3.64
C ASN A 215 -0.61 26.30 -3.52
N ASP A 216 -0.52 27.42 -2.81
CA ASP A 216 0.72 28.19 -2.72
C ASP A 216 1.77 27.45 -1.89
N GLU A 217 1.38 26.97 -0.72
CA GLU A 217 2.25 26.14 0.13
C GLU A 217 2.65 24.85 -0.58
N TRP A 218 1.71 24.22 -1.27
CA TRP A 218 1.98 22.96 -1.95
C TRP A 218 2.98 23.14 -3.09
N PHE A 219 2.81 24.17 -3.90
CA PHE A 219 3.74 24.46 -4.99
C PHE A 219 5.14 24.85 -4.47
N GLU A 220 5.21 25.49 -3.30
CA GLU A 220 6.48 25.81 -2.66
C GLU A 220 7.22 24.56 -2.16
N ASN A 221 6.51 23.57 -1.62
CA ASN A 221 7.11 22.35 -1.07
C ASN A 221 8.00 21.59 -2.07
N PHE A 222 7.70 21.63 -3.37
CA PHE A 222 8.47 20.97 -4.43
C PHE A 222 9.17 21.96 -5.38
N SER A 223 9.30 23.23 -4.99
CA SER A 223 9.76 24.31 -5.87
C SER A 223 11.17 24.07 -6.39
N THR A 224 12.06 23.57 -5.51
CA THR A 224 13.46 23.31 -5.83
C THR A 224 13.59 22.24 -6.92
N GLU A 225 12.85 21.13 -6.79
CA GLU A 225 12.88 20.02 -7.73
C GLU A 225 12.29 20.42 -9.07
N VAL A 226 11.16 21.12 -9.06
CA VAL A 226 10.51 21.58 -10.30
C VAL A 226 11.40 22.57 -11.04
N LYS A 227 12.04 23.52 -10.35
CA LYS A 227 13.00 24.45 -10.98
C LYS A 227 14.19 23.73 -11.62
N LEU A 228 14.77 22.73 -10.93
CA LEU A 228 15.84 21.92 -11.52
C LEU A 228 15.34 21.11 -12.72
N GLY A 229 14.14 20.55 -12.64
CA GLY A 229 13.48 19.86 -13.75
C GLY A 229 13.29 20.75 -14.98
N ILE A 230 12.78 21.97 -14.78
CA ILE A 230 12.64 23.00 -15.81
C ILE A 230 14.01 23.32 -16.43
N ALA A 231 15.05 23.51 -15.61
CA ALA A 231 16.40 23.78 -16.09
C ALA A 231 16.91 22.67 -17.03
N LEU A 232 16.64 21.40 -16.69
CA LEU A 232 16.99 20.24 -17.50
C LEU A 232 16.18 20.16 -18.80
N GLN A 233 14.87 20.40 -18.75
CA GLN A 233 13.99 20.43 -19.93
C GLN A 233 14.40 21.52 -20.92
N LEU A 234 14.64 22.73 -20.42
CA LEU A 234 15.04 23.89 -21.22
C LEU A 234 16.53 23.88 -21.58
N LYS A 235 17.32 22.96 -20.99
CA LYS A 235 18.78 22.87 -21.14
C LYS A 235 19.45 24.22 -20.91
N THR A 236 19.09 24.86 -19.80
CA THR A 236 19.57 26.21 -19.47
C THR A 236 19.91 26.34 -17.98
N LYS A 237 20.87 27.20 -17.66
CA LYS A 237 21.16 27.66 -16.29
C LYS A 237 20.68 29.08 -16.02
N ASP A 238 20.02 29.69 -17.01
CA ASP A 238 19.51 31.06 -16.94
C ASP A 238 18.36 31.15 -15.92
N PRO A 239 18.56 31.82 -14.77
CA PRO A 239 17.57 31.86 -13.71
C PRO A 239 16.29 32.58 -14.15
N GLU A 240 16.36 33.58 -15.02
CA GLU A 240 15.18 34.32 -15.48
C GLU A 240 14.25 33.44 -16.31
N LYS A 241 14.81 32.59 -17.17
CA LYS A 241 14.02 31.63 -17.98
C LYS A 241 13.40 30.54 -17.11
N ILE A 242 14.16 30.03 -16.14
CA ILE A 242 13.69 28.99 -15.22
C ILE A 242 12.56 29.56 -14.35
N ASP A 243 12.75 30.74 -13.78
CA ASP A 243 11.75 31.40 -12.94
C ASP A 243 10.51 31.81 -13.74
N ALA A 244 10.66 32.30 -14.98
CA ALA A 244 9.52 32.62 -15.83
C ALA A 244 8.65 31.38 -16.10
N ARG A 245 9.26 30.25 -16.45
CA ARG A 245 8.54 28.98 -16.65
C ARG A 245 7.94 28.45 -15.34
N PHE A 246 8.65 28.59 -14.22
CA PHE A 246 8.16 28.20 -12.90
C PHE A 246 6.91 28.99 -12.51
N GLN A 247 6.91 30.32 -12.70
CA GLN A 247 5.75 31.18 -12.43
C GLN A 247 4.57 30.87 -13.36
N GLU A 248 4.84 30.56 -14.64
CA GLU A 248 3.80 30.09 -15.57
C GLU A 248 3.13 28.81 -15.06
N LEU A 249 3.93 27.80 -14.67
CA LEU A 249 3.41 26.55 -14.11
C LEU A 249 2.64 26.78 -12.81
N LYS A 250 3.14 27.66 -11.93
CA LYS A 250 2.47 28.03 -10.68
C LYS A 250 1.11 28.68 -10.94
N SER A 251 1.06 29.66 -11.85
CA SER A 251 -0.19 30.36 -12.21
C SER A 251 -1.22 29.46 -12.88
N ASN A 252 -0.76 28.41 -13.57
CA ASN A 252 -1.61 27.46 -14.26
C ASN A 252 -1.91 26.21 -13.41
N PHE A 253 -1.42 26.11 -12.17
CA PHE A 253 -1.67 24.96 -11.31
C PHE A 253 -3.19 24.80 -11.06
N PRO A 254 -3.74 23.56 -11.05
CA PRO A 254 -5.18 23.39 -10.96
C PRO A 254 -5.70 23.89 -9.62
N LYS A 255 -6.89 24.49 -9.63
CA LYS A 255 -7.55 24.93 -8.40
C LYS A 255 -7.85 23.70 -7.55
N SER A 256 -7.45 23.74 -6.28
CA SER A 256 -7.63 22.59 -5.40
C SER A 256 -8.99 22.55 -4.74
N GLU A 257 -9.60 23.69 -4.43
CA GLU A 257 -10.89 23.71 -3.74
C GLU A 257 -12.03 23.18 -4.62
N PRO A 258 -13.03 22.50 -4.01
CA PRO A 258 -13.09 22.16 -2.59
C PRO A 258 -12.15 21.00 -2.21
N TYR A 259 -11.62 21.02 -0.98
CA TYR A 259 -10.93 19.87 -0.41
C TYR A 259 -11.96 18.90 0.17
N VAL A 260 -12.01 17.69 -0.38
CA VAL A 260 -13.01 16.67 -0.05
C VAL A 260 -12.32 15.42 0.48
N LEU A 261 -12.96 14.72 1.42
CA LEU A 261 -12.44 13.46 1.92
C LEU A 261 -12.38 12.44 0.76
N THR A 262 -11.20 11.87 0.60
CA THR A 262 -10.81 11.01 -0.53
C THR A 262 -10.18 9.74 0.03
N HIS A 263 -10.40 8.59 -0.61
CA HIS A 263 -9.80 7.32 -0.18
C HIS A 263 -8.29 7.27 -0.43
N GLY A 264 -7.86 7.77 -1.60
CA GLY A 264 -6.45 7.89 -1.97
C GLY A 264 -5.84 6.64 -2.65
N ASP A 265 -6.47 5.47 -2.51
CA ASP A 265 -6.03 4.22 -3.17
C ASP A 265 -7.22 3.32 -3.58
N LEU A 266 -8.14 3.87 -4.39
CA LEU A 266 -9.37 3.16 -4.76
C LEU A 266 -9.10 2.16 -5.89
N THR A 267 -8.67 0.96 -5.53
CA THR A 267 -8.31 -0.14 -6.44
C THR A 267 -9.26 -1.34 -6.28
N PHE A 268 -9.27 -2.28 -7.22
CA PHE A 268 -10.08 -3.49 -7.11
C PHE A 268 -9.73 -4.36 -5.90
N GLY A 269 -8.45 -4.34 -5.49
CA GLY A 269 -7.99 -5.03 -4.28
C GLY A 269 -8.61 -4.50 -3.00
N ASN A 270 -9.02 -3.22 -3.01
CA ASN A 270 -9.53 -2.49 -1.85
C ASN A 270 -11.07 -2.40 -1.81
N ILE A 271 -11.76 -2.93 -2.84
CA ILE A 271 -13.22 -3.01 -2.92
C ILE A 271 -13.64 -4.46 -2.70
N MET A 272 -14.32 -4.73 -1.59
CA MET A 272 -14.78 -6.08 -1.22
C MET A 272 -16.25 -6.25 -1.59
N VAL A 273 -16.59 -7.32 -2.29
CA VAL A 273 -17.95 -7.61 -2.77
C VAL A 273 -18.39 -9.03 -2.45
N LYS A 274 -19.70 -9.23 -2.22
CA LYS A 274 -20.27 -10.58 -2.20
C LYS A 274 -20.38 -11.13 -3.61
N GLU A 275 -20.16 -12.43 -3.76
CA GLU A 275 -20.15 -13.08 -5.08
C GLU A 275 -21.56 -13.34 -5.64
N ASP A 276 -22.56 -13.44 -4.76
CA ASP A 276 -23.95 -13.76 -5.13
C ASP A 276 -24.70 -12.54 -5.69
N ASP A 277 -24.57 -11.39 -5.04
CA ASP A 277 -25.34 -10.18 -5.38
C ASP A 277 -24.47 -8.96 -5.75
N LEU A 278 -23.14 -9.08 -5.67
CA LEU A 278 -22.18 -7.99 -5.93
C LEU A 278 -22.37 -6.76 -5.04
N THR A 279 -22.98 -6.92 -3.86
CA THR A 279 -23.04 -5.88 -2.83
C THR A 279 -21.63 -5.59 -2.32
N ILE A 280 -21.24 -4.31 -2.33
CA ILE A 280 -19.99 -3.86 -1.70
C ILE A 280 -20.13 -3.99 -0.18
N THR A 281 -19.29 -4.82 0.43
CA THR A 281 -19.30 -5.12 1.86
C THR A 281 -18.29 -4.31 2.66
N ALA A 282 -17.20 -3.88 2.01
CA ALA A 282 -16.18 -3.02 2.62
C ALA A 282 -15.33 -2.31 1.56
N ILE A 283 -14.94 -1.08 1.86
CA ILE A 283 -13.76 -0.41 1.31
C ILE A 283 -12.66 -0.49 2.37
N ILE A 284 -11.49 -1.01 2.00
CA ILE A 284 -10.36 -1.25 2.92
C ILE A 284 -9.11 -0.48 2.48
N ASP A 285 -8.11 -0.44 3.37
CA ASP A 285 -6.80 0.19 3.15
C ASP A 285 -6.87 1.73 2.99
N TRP A 286 -7.38 2.40 4.03
CA TRP A 286 -7.53 3.85 4.09
C TRP A 286 -6.21 4.58 4.40
N GLU A 287 -5.06 3.96 4.16
CA GLU A 287 -3.76 4.49 4.60
C GLU A 287 -3.35 5.80 3.93
N TYR A 288 -3.93 6.11 2.76
CA TYR A 288 -3.70 7.36 2.03
C TYR A 288 -4.88 8.33 2.09
N ALA A 289 -5.89 8.04 2.91
CA ALA A 289 -7.09 8.85 2.98
C ALA A 289 -6.83 10.24 3.57
N GLY A 290 -7.64 11.21 3.16
CA GLY A 290 -7.49 12.58 3.62
C GLY A 290 -8.38 13.55 2.85
N TYR A 291 -8.35 14.81 3.25
CA TYR A 291 -8.95 15.88 2.49
C TYR A 291 -7.98 16.28 1.38
N TYR A 292 -8.36 15.97 0.15
CA TYR A 292 -7.56 16.28 -1.04
C TYR A 292 -8.35 17.20 -1.97
N PRO A 293 -7.68 17.85 -2.95
CA PRO A 293 -8.35 18.51 -4.04
C PRO A 293 -9.44 17.63 -4.68
N TRP A 294 -10.56 18.22 -5.10
CA TRP A 294 -11.70 17.47 -5.67
C TRP A 294 -11.33 16.51 -6.82
N TRP A 295 -10.27 16.84 -7.56
CA TRP A 295 -9.79 16.09 -8.72
C TRP A 295 -8.78 14.98 -8.37
N ALA A 296 -8.27 14.95 -7.13
CA ALA A 296 -7.13 14.12 -6.73
C ALA A 296 -7.41 12.61 -6.88
N GLU A 297 -8.58 12.14 -6.47
CA GLU A 297 -8.90 10.71 -6.52
C GLU A 297 -8.89 10.17 -7.95
N ARG A 298 -9.46 10.92 -8.90
CA ARG A 298 -9.44 10.55 -10.32
C ARG A 298 -8.01 10.55 -10.87
N TRP A 299 -7.21 11.54 -10.50
CA TRP A 299 -5.79 11.58 -10.89
C TRP A 299 -5.02 10.38 -10.34
N LEU A 300 -5.22 10.01 -9.07
CA LEU A 300 -4.60 8.84 -8.44
C LEU A 300 -5.02 7.56 -9.15
N CYS A 301 -6.31 7.38 -9.43
CA CYS A 301 -6.81 6.20 -10.15
C CYS A 301 -6.17 6.07 -11.55
N LEU A 302 -6.00 7.18 -12.27
CA LEU A 302 -5.37 7.18 -13.60
C LEU A 302 -3.85 6.91 -13.57
N LYS A 303 -3.15 7.39 -12.53
CA LYS A 303 -1.68 7.31 -12.47
C LYS A 303 -1.16 6.08 -11.73
N GLN A 304 -1.89 5.59 -10.73
CA GLN A 304 -1.39 4.58 -9.78
C GLN A 304 -2.02 3.21 -9.96
N ASN A 305 -3.28 3.11 -10.42
CA ASN A 305 -3.96 1.83 -10.49
C ASN A 305 -3.38 0.97 -11.63
N ARG A 306 -2.81 -0.19 -11.27
CA ARG A 306 -2.20 -1.13 -12.23
C ARG A 306 -3.01 -2.42 -12.41
N ASP A 307 -4.14 -2.53 -11.72
CA ASP A 307 -4.98 -3.73 -11.65
C ASP A 307 -6.17 -3.72 -12.63
N GLY A 308 -6.27 -2.70 -13.47
CA GLY A 308 -7.39 -2.52 -14.42
C GLY A 308 -8.59 -1.77 -13.84
N SER A 309 -8.57 -1.37 -12.56
CA SER A 309 -9.70 -0.66 -11.93
C SER A 309 -10.09 0.68 -12.56
N HIS A 310 -9.23 1.25 -13.41
CA HIS A 310 -9.54 2.46 -14.18
C HIS A 310 -10.82 2.32 -15.03
N GLU A 311 -11.16 1.11 -15.51
CA GLU A 311 -12.42 0.86 -16.23
C GLU A 311 -13.64 1.21 -15.36
N LEU A 312 -13.66 0.73 -14.12
CA LEU A 312 -14.72 1.06 -13.16
C LEU A 312 -14.65 2.53 -12.76
N THR A 313 -13.49 2.99 -12.31
CA THR A 313 -13.38 4.31 -11.67
C THR A 313 -13.68 5.44 -12.65
N GLU A 314 -13.30 5.32 -13.93
CA GLU A 314 -13.67 6.34 -14.93
C GLU A 314 -15.19 6.46 -15.09
N SER A 315 -15.91 5.34 -15.19
CA SER A 315 -17.38 5.35 -15.24
C SER A 315 -18.01 5.94 -13.98
N VAL A 316 -17.40 5.71 -12.81
CA VAL A 316 -17.84 6.29 -11.54
C VAL A 316 -17.65 7.82 -11.55
N PHE A 317 -16.49 8.32 -11.98
CA PHE A 317 -16.22 9.75 -11.99
C PHE A 317 -17.04 10.53 -13.02
N GLU A 318 -17.41 9.90 -14.14
CA GLU A 318 -18.33 10.49 -15.11
C GLU A 318 -19.70 10.78 -14.50
N VAL A 319 -20.22 9.88 -13.66
CA VAL A 319 -21.52 10.05 -12.97
C VAL A 319 -21.39 10.96 -11.74
N LEU A 320 -20.29 10.83 -11.00
CA LEU A 320 -20.07 11.53 -9.74
C LEU A 320 -19.96 13.05 -9.90
N HIS A 321 -19.34 13.51 -10.99
CA HIS A 321 -19.05 14.93 -11.20
C HIS A 321 -20.08 15.66 -12.10
N GLN A 322 -21.19 15.01 -12.48
CA GLN A 322 -22.24 15.65 -13.30
C GLN A 322 -22.79 16.94 -12.67
N PRO A 323 -23.15 17.97 -13.46
CA PRO A 323 -23.17 17.98 -14.94
C PRO A 323 -21.81 18.25 -15.60
N SER A 324 -20.80 18.67 -14.83
CA SER A 324 -19.46 19.07 -15.31
C SER A 324 -18.43 17.94 -15.22
N GLY A 325 -18.91 16.70 -15.21
CA GLY A 325 -18.16 15.52 -14.81
C GLY A 325 -17.52 14.73 -15.92
N ASP A 326 -17.76 15.19 -17.14
CA ASP A 326 -17.17 14.61 -18.32
C ASP A 326 -15.64 14.68 -18.24
N LEU A 327 -15.01 13.72 -18.92
CA LEU A 327 -13.57 13.57 -18.95
C LEU A 327 -12.86 14.81 -19.50
N ASP A 328 -13.49 15.57 -20.42
CA ASP A 328 -12.87 16.74 -21.02
C ASP A 328 -12.81 17.91 -20.03
N THR A 329 -13.86 18.13 -19.25
CA THR A 329 -13.84 19.11 -18.16
C THR A 329 -12.75 18.80 -17.14
N PHE A 330 -12.62 17.55 -16.69
CA PHE A 330 -11.51 17.14 -15.82
C PHE A 330 -10.14 17.36 -16.49
N ARG A 331 -10.04 17.07 -17.79
CA ARG A 331 -8.80 17.26 -18.54
C ARG A 331 -8.36 18.71 -18.58
N GLU A 332 -9.28 19.64 -18.85
CA GLU A 332 -8.98 21.07 -18.90
C GLU A 332 -8.71 21.66 -17.50
N GLN A 333 -9.49 21.27 -16.50
CA GLN A 333 -9.43 21.90 -15.18
C GLN A 333 -8.32 21.34 -14.29
N ALA A 334 -7.92 20.08 -14.48
CA ALA A 334 -6.94 19.40 -13.64
C ALA A 334 -5.80 18.78 -14.45
N HIS A 335 -6.09 17.78 -15.30
CA HIS A 335 -5.07 16.93 -15.91
C HIS A 335 -4.03 17.72 -16.73
N ARG A 336 -4.46 18.60 -17.65
CA ARG A 336 -3.55 19.38 -18.51
C ARG A 336 -2.73 20.41 -17.73
N LYS A 337 -3.19 20.80 -16.56
CA LYS A 337 -2.55 21.79 -15.68
C LYS A 337 -1.51 21.15 -14.77
N ILE A 338 -1.79 19.97 -14.23
CA ILE A 338 -0.87 19.25 -13.35
C ILE A 338 0.22 18.49 -14.14
N LEU A 339 -0.10 17.99 -15.33
CA LEU A 339 0.82 17.15 -16.11
C LEU A 339 2.18 17.82 -16.40
N PRO A 340 2.26 19.10 -16.82
CA PRO A 340 3.55 19.78 -17.01
C PRO A 340 4.37 19.93 -15.71
N VAL A 341 3.70 20.03 -14.57
CA VAL A 341 4.36 20.12 -13.25
C VAL A 341 4.93 18.77 -12.86
N THR A 342 4.16 17.69 -13.03
CA THR A 342 4.66 16.32 -12.82
C THR A 342 5.78 15.97 -13.78
N ASP A 343 5.70 16.44 -15.03
CA ASP A 343 6.75 16.23 -16.02
C ASP A 343 8.05 16.93 -15.62
N ALA A 344 7.98 18.20 -15.21
CA ALA A 344 9.14 18.90 -14.66
C ALA A 344 9.70 18.19 -13.41
N TRP A 345 8.82 17.76 -12.50
CA TRP A 345 9.21 16.97 -11.34
C TRP A 345 9.96 15.68 -11.73
N ASP A 346 9.45 14.91 -12.69
CA ASP A 346 10.03 13.64 -13.14
C ASP A 346 11.35 13.83 -13.91
N HIS A 347 11.52 14.95 -14.60
CA HIS A 347 12.79 15.31 -15.26
C HIS A 347 13.91 15.64 -14.27
N CYS A 348 13.57 16.03 -13.05
CA CYS A 348 14.55 16.25 -12.01
C CYS A 348 15.15 14.91 -11.53
N THR A 349 16.48 14.79 -11.57
CA THR A 349 17.14 13.56 -11.12
C THR A 349 17.32 13.57 -9.60
N LYS A 350 16.52 12.77 -8.89
CA LYS A 350 16.62 12.60 -7.43
C LYS A 350 17.37 11.32 -7.08
N GLN A 351 18.27 11.39 -6.11
CA GLN A 351 18.97 10.25 -5.55
C GLN A 351 18.61 10.04 -4.09
N HIS A 352 18.60 8.78 -3.65
CA HIS A 352 18.36 8.42 -2.26
C HIS A 352 19.55 7.58 -1.78
N PRO A 353 20.66 8.21 -1.34
CA PRO A 353 21.87 7.49 -0.91
C PRO A 353 21.56 6.47 0.18
N GLY A 354 22.11 5.27 0.06
CA GLY A 354 21.89 4.17 1.00
C GLY A 354 20.48 3.58 0.98
N TYR A 355 19.54 4.10 0.19
CA TYR A 355 18.16 3.62 0.13
C TYR A 355 18.06 2.15 -0.31
N ARG A 356 18.95 1.73 -1.22
CA ARG A 356 19.02 0.34 -1.72
C ARG A 356 19.88 -0.57 -0.86
N ASN A 357 20.43 -0.08 0.26
CA ASN A 357 21.20 -0.92 1.18
C ASN A 357 20.31 -2.04 1.71
N LYS A 358 20.90 -3.22 1.86
CA LYS A 358 20.16 -4.41 2.23
C LYS A 358 21.07 -5.43 2.91
N TRP A 359 20.49 -6.18 3.83
CA TRP A 359 21.08 -7.42 4.33
C TRP A 359 20.54 -8.58 3.50
N PHE A 360 21.40 -9.50 3.10
CA PHE A 360 20.97 -10.76 2.52
C PHE A 360 20.58 -11.72 3.64
N ARG A 361 19.50 -12.46 3.42
CA ARG A 361 19.17 -13.60 4.27
C ARG A 361 20.19 -14.70 4.04
N SER A 362 20.43 -15.50 5.08
CA SER A 362 21.21 -16.72 4.95
C SER A 362 20.60 -17.67 3.92
N GLU A 363 21.38 -18.67 3.53
CA GLU A 363 20.96 -19.78 2.68
C GLU A 363 19.68 -20.42 3.27
N PHE A 364 18.70 -20.72 2.41
CA PHE A 364 17.45 -21.36 2.84
C PHE A 364 17.48 -22.88 2.64
N SER A 365 18.26 -23.34 1.67
CA SER A 365 18.54 -24.76 1.42
C SER A 365 19.88 -24.92 0.70
N GLU A 366 20.42 -26.14 0.64
CA GLU A 366 21.65 -26.45 -0.10
C GLU A 366 21.58 -26.04 -1.59
N SER A 367 20.38 -25.99 -2.18
CA SER A 367 20.15 -25.55 -3.56
C SER A 367 19.86 -24.06 -3.71
N GLU A 368 19.69 -23.32 -2.59
CA GLU A 368 19.32 -21.90 -2.57
C GLU A 368 20.26 -21.11 -1.64
N PRO A 369 21.48 -20.74 -2.13
CA PRO A 369 22.52 -20.09 -1.33
C PRO A 369 22.19 -18.65 -0.92
N TYR A 370 21.03 -18.12 -1.34
CA TYR A 370 20.46 -16.86 -0.84
C TYR A 370 18.95 -16.85 -1.11
N ALA A 371 18.16 -16.54 -0.08
CA ALA A 371 16.70 -16.70 -0.15
C ALA A 371 15.90 -15.39 -0.19
N GLY A 372 16.53 -14.26 0.17
CA GLY A 372 15.86 -12.96 0.21
C GLY A 372 16.70 -11.85 0.81
N THR A 373 16.11 -10.67 0.99
CA THR A 373 16.81 -9.48 1.52
C THR A 373 15.96 -8.70 2.50
N PHE A 374 16.56 -8.18 3.57
CA PHE A 374 16.01 -7.10 4.36
C PHE A 374 16.51 -5.77 3.80
N ARG A 375 15.63 -4.99 3.17
CA ARG A 375 16.02 -3.72 2.56
C ARG A 375 15.85 -2.58 3.55
N LEU A 376 16.89 -1.78 3.73
CA LEU A 376 16.89 -0.66 4.67
C LEU A 376 15.74 0.31 4.39
N CYS A 377 15.37 0.49 3.13
CA CYS A 377 14.22 1.31 2.73
C CYS A 377 12.86 0.83 3.25
N GLN A 378 12.72 -0.45 3.58
CA GLN A 378 11.46 -1.12 3.90
C GLN A 378 11.36 -1.52 5.38
N MET A 379 12.46 -1.54 6.13
CA MET A 379 12.51 -2.08 7.50
C MET A 379 11.85 -1.22 8.58
N GLY A 380 11.48 0.02 8.27
CA GLY A 380 11.03 1.01 9.25
C GLY A 380 12.10 1.43 10.27
N GLY A 381 11.71 2.21 11.28
CA GLY A 381 12.59 2.92 12.21
C GLY A 381 13.33 4.10 11.60
N LEU A 382 12.83 4.70 10.51
CA LEU A 382 13.57 5.66 9.71
C LEU A 382 12.84 7.00 9.57
N THR A 383 12.68 7.68 10.70
CA THR A 383 12.39 9.12 10.76
C THR A 383 13.63 9.99 10.56
N GLU A 384 14.85 9.43 10.69
CA GLU A 384 16.09 10.22 10.74
C GLU A 384 16.89 10.32 9.44
N LYS A 385 16.47 9.69 8.34
CA LYS A 385 17.24 9.69 7.09
C LYS A 385 16.24 9.68 5.95
N ARG A 386 16.50 10.41 4.85
CA ARG A 386 15.98 10.22 3.47
C ARG A 386 15.42 11.50 2.82
N GLU A 387 15.92 12.69 3.10
CA GLU A 387 15.80 13.73 2.07
C GLU A 387 16.53 13.23 0.83
N HIS A 388 15.89 13.32 -0.33
CA HIS A 388 16.59 13.01 -1.57
C HIS A 388 17.66 14.06 -1.80
N VAL A 389 18.71 13.65 -2.51
CA VAL A 389 19.73 14.57 -2.99
C VAL A 389 19.47 14.81 -4.47
N LEU A 390 19.51 16.08 -4.86
CA LEU A 390 19.36 16.46 -6.26
C LEU A 390 20.67 16.29 -7.00
N ASN A 391 20.63 15.62 -8.14
CA ASN A 391 21.80 15.46 -8.99
C ASN A 391 21.90 16.62 -9.99
N THR A 392 22.76 17.59 -9.68
CA THR A 392 23.00 18.76 -10.54
C THR A 392 23.98 18.49 -11.69
N ASP A 393 24.76 17.39 -11.63
CA ASP A 393 25.74 17.06 -12.67
C ASP A 393 25.07 16.85 -14.04
N ALA A 394 23.83 16.38 -14.05
CA ALA A 394 23.04 16.22 -15.27
C ALA A 394 22.85 17.57 -15.98
N LEU A 395 22.63 18.64 -15.23
CA LEU A 395 22.45 19.99 -15.76
C LEU A 395 23.76 20.50 -16.37
N ASP A 396 24.89 20.25 -15.71
CA ASP A 396 26.21 20.60 -16.23
C ASP A 396 26.50 19.92 -17.57
N ARG A 397 26.15 18.64 -17.72
CA ARG A 397 26.36 17.90 -18.97
C ARG A 397 25.54 18.45 -20.12
N VAL A 398 24.24 18.69 -19.91
CA VAL A 398 23.32 19.14 -20.98
C VAL A 398 23.49 20.60 -21.37
N THR A 399 24.13 21.41 -20.52
CA THR A 399 24.43 22.82 -20.79
C THR A 399 25.88 23.06 -21.22
N SER A 400 26.77 22.06 -21.08
CA SER A 400 28.13 22.13 -21.58
C SER A 400 28.15 22.20 -23.11
N LYS A 401 28.96 23.11 -23.67
CA LYS A 401 29.22 23.20 -25.12
C LYS A 401 30.25 22.18 -25.62
N ASP A 402 30.77 21.31 -24.76
CA ASP A 402 31.81 20.35 -25.11
C ASP A 402 31.19 19.02 -25.61
N PRO A 403 31.37 18.65 -26.89
CA PRO A 403 30.79 17.43 -27.47
C PRO A 403 31.26 16.13 -26.81
N LYS A 404 32.34 16.16 -26.01
CA LYS A 404 32.89 14.97 -25.35
C LYS A 404 32.14 14.53 -24.09
N SER A 405 31.28 15.38 -23.52
CA SER A 405 30.52 15.04 -22.30
C SER A 405 29.33 14.11 -22.54
N HIS A 406 28.94 13.89 -23.80
CA HIS A 406 27.76 13.13 -24.21
C HIS A 406 28.02 11.62 -24.44
N ARG A 407 29.28 11.18 -24.32
CA ARG A 407 29.68 9.78 -24.47
C ARG A 407 30.37 9.32 -23.20
N LEU A 408 29.61 8.90 -22.19
CA LEU A 408 30.05 7.94 -21.20
C LEU A 408 28.79 7.45 -20.48
N TYR A 409 28.61 6.13 -20.48
CA TYR A 409 27.50 5.36 -19.90
C TYR A 409 26.24 5.21 -20.77
N LEU A 410 26.32 4.27 -21.73
CA LEU A 410 25.20 3.41 -22.12
C LEU A 410 25.02 2.31 -21.09
#